data_AF-A0A7W1CEW1-F1
#
_entry.id   AF-A0A7W1CEW1-F1
#
_cell.length_a   1.000
_cell.length_b   1.000
_cell.length_c   1.000
_cell.angle_alpha   90.00
_cell.angle_beta   90.00
_cell.angle_gamma   90.00
#
_symmetry.space_group_name_H-M   'P 1'
#
loop_
_entity.id
_entity.type
_entity.pdbx_description
1 polymer ?
#
loop_
_entity_poly.entity_id
_entity_poly.type
_entity_poly.pdbx_seq_one_letter_code
_entity_poly.pdbx_strand_id
1 'polypeptide(L)'
;AAVNLHNITLPDRFVLTGTFIEPKKVSLIPNQPPPTNTYAPVLLLSFGTTLTGATSQFSATGQRLNSPGLAVTPSRPDIPANLSNKVLAAQHPSPFTLVLRVERGATSSTGHAMLFVGDIEADSFDFAFNFASGGSLTTATVLEHIRIGIGTTANGINYRASVYVTEFEIWAPNPNH
;
A
#
# COMPACT_ATOMS: atom_id res chain seq x y z
N ALA A 1 3.04 -12.92 -6.07
CA ALA A 1 3.38 -12.04 -7.22
C ALA A 1 2.68 -10.71 -7.01
N ALA A 2 3.08 -9.63 -7.70
CA ALA A 2 2.29 -8.39 -7.70
C ALA A 2 0.97 -8.61 -8.46
N VAL A 3 -0.13 -8.05 -7.98
CA VAL A 3 -1.41 -8.07 -8.71
C VAL A 3 -1.58 -6.71 -9.40
N ASN A 4 -1.85 -6.75 -10.70
CA ASN A 4 -2.12 -5.56 -11.51
C ASN A 4 -3.47 -5.75 -12.20
N LEU A 5 -4.43 -4.92 -11.82
CA LEU A 5 -5.74 -4.87 -12.48
C LEU A 5 -5.85 -3.60 -13.31
N HIS A 6 -6.57 -3.71 -14.43
CA HIS A 6 -6.67 -2.65 -15.43
C HIS A 6 -8.12 -2.38 -15.81
N ASN A 7 -8.46 -1.11 -16.03
CA ASN A 7 -9.76 -0.65 -16.52
C ASN A 7 -10.95 -1.16 -15.70
N ILE A 8 -10.84 -1.09 -14.37
CA ILE A 8 -11.90 -1.53 -13.46
C ILE A 8 -12.78 -0.35 -13.07
N THR A 9 -14.10 -0.57 -13.16
CA THR A 9 -15.10 0.31 -12.56
C THR A 9 -15.42 -0.21 -11.17
N LEU A 10 -15.24 0.62 -10.14
CA LEU A 10 -15.59 0.31 -8.76
C LEU A 10 -16.65 1.32 -8.27
N PRO A 11 -17.52 0.93 -7.34
CA PRO A 11 -18.56 1.80 -6.79
C PRO A 11 -17.99 2.99 -6.00
N ASP A 12 -18.87 3.89 -5.56
CA ASP A 12 -18.50 5.11 -4.83
C ASP A 12 -17.76 4.84 -3.53
N ARG A 13 -18.00 3.68 -2.91
CA ARG A 13 -17.28 3.24 -1.72
C ARG A 13 -16.72 1.86 -1.95
N PHE A 14 -15.44 1.69 -1.70
CA PHE A 14 -14.80 0.38 -1.79
C PHE A 14 -13.61 0.31 -0.84
N VAL A 15 -13.25 -0.91 -0.47
CA VAL A 15 -12.07 -1.22 0.32
C VAL A 15 -11.20 -2.14 -0.52
N LEU A 16 -9.94 -1.75 -0.68
CA LEU A 16 -8.91 -2.61 -1.22
C LEU A 16 -8.12 -3.18 -0.06
N THR A 17 -7.96 -4.49 -0.04
CA THR A 17 -7.06 -5.16 0.89
C THR A 17 -5.97 -5.82 0.08
N GLY A 18 -4.76 -5.87 0.63
CA GLY A 18 -3.99 -7.06 0.34
C GLY A 18 -2.96 -7.39 1.38
N THR A 19 -2.85 -8.69 1.53
CA THR A 19 -2.13 -9.36 2.58
C THR A 19 -0.82 -9.86 2.00
N PHE A 20 0.23 -9.62 2.76
CA PHE A 20 1.57 -10.01 2.42
C PHE A 20 2.08 -10.95 3.49
N ILE A 21 2.79 -11.98 3.06
CA ILE A 21 3.60 -12.82 3.96
C ILE A 21 5.05 -12.76 3.55
N GLU A 22 5.90 -13.11 4.50
CA GLU A 22 7.30 -13.41 4.27
C GLU A 22 8.00 -12.36 3.40
N PRO A 23 8.28 -11.15 3.92
CA PRO A 23 9.18 -10.23 3.24
C PRO A 23 10.58 -10.83 3.18
N LYS A 24 10.81 -11.72 2.21
CA LYS A 24 12.13 -12.29 1.93
C LYS A 24 12.87 -11.28 1.07
N LYS A 25 14.11 -11.02 1.43
CA LYS A 25 14.94 -10.09 0.67
C LYS A 25 15.60 -10.88 -0.45
N VAL A 26 15.43 -10.45 -1.71
CA VAL A 26 16.10 -11.10 -2.85
C VAL A 26 16.97 -10.07 -3.54
N SER A 27 18.28 -10.33 -3.55
CA SER A 27 19.18 -9.49 -4.33
C SER A 27 18.96 -9.81 -5.80
N LEU A 28 18.73 -8.80 -6.63
CA LEU A 28 18.77 -8.97 -8.07
C LEU A 28 20.19 -8.89 -8.62
N ILE A 29 21.17 -8.55 -7.77
CA ILE A 29 22.58 -8.65 -8.08
C ILE A 29 23.08 -10.00 -7.58
N PRO A 30 23.53 -10.90 -8.48
CA PRO A 30 24.10 -12.18 -8.09
C PRO A 30 25.18 -12.00 -7.01
N ASN A 31 25.14 -12.84 -5.98
CA ASN A 31 26.13 -12.88 -4.89
C ASN A 31 26.24 -11.62 -4.01
N GLN A 32 25.31 -10.66 -4.10
CA GLN A 32 25.20 -9.60 -3.12
C GLN A 32 24.11 -9.92 -2.08
N PRO A 33 24.36 -9.68 -0.78
CA PRO A 33 23.29 -9.68 0.20
C PRO A 33 22.32 -8.53 -0.13
N PRO A 34 21.01 -8.74 0.00
CA PRO A 34 20.04 -7.67 -0.16
C PRO A 34 20.30 -6.55 0.86
N PRO A 35 20.01 -5.27 0.52
CA PRO A 35 20.17 -4.16 1.45
C PRO A 35 19.48 -4.42 2.78
N THR A 36 20.17 -4.04 3.84
CA THR A 36 19.59 -4.00 5.17
C THR A 36 18.55 -2.88 5.21
N ASN A 37 17.29 -3.30 5.05
CA ASN A 37 16.13 -2.63 5.61
C ASN A 37 15.75 -1.33 4.89
N THR A 38 15.34 -1.43 3.62
CA THR A 38 14.42 -0.45 3.01
C THR A 38 13.65 -1.16 1.90
N TYR A 39 12.39 -1.48 2.16
CA TYR A 39 11.45 -1.90 1.11
C TYR A 39 10.08 -1.35 1.43
N ALA A 40 9.31 -1.06 0.37
CA ALA A 40 7.99 -0.49 0.53
C ALA A 40 6.93 -1.35 -0.17
N PRO A 41 6.21 -2.23 0.54
CA PRO A 41 4.98 -2.80 0.03
C PRO A 41 3.99 -1.68 -0.24
N VAL A 42 3.34 -1.73 -1.39
CA VAL A 42 2.46 -0.68 -1.87
C VAL A 42 1.13 -1.26 -2.32
N LEU A 43 0.07 -0.50 -2.06
CA LEU A 43 -1.25 -0.63 -2.63
C LEU A 43 -1.53 0.69 -3.34
N LEU A 44 -1.44 0.69 -4.67
CA LEU A 44 -1.49 1.87 -5.52
C LEU A 44 -2.75 1.86 -6.40
N LEU A 45 -3.32 3.05 -6.53
CA LEU A 45 -4.38 3.41 -7.45
C LEU A 45 -3.83 4.42 -8.46
N SER A 46 -4.06 4.18 -9.74
CA SER A 46 -3.75 5.10 -10.84
C SER A 46 -5.02 5.48 -11.59
N PHE A 47 -5.14 6.76 -11.90
CA PHE A 47 -6.18 7.32 -12.76
C PHE A 47 -5.61 8.55 -13.49
N GLY A 48 -5.68 8.55 -14.82
CA GLY A 48 -4.95 9.53 -15.63
C GLY A 48 -3.47 9.58 -15.24
N THR A 49 -2.96 10.78 -14.98
CA THR A 49 -1.56 11.01 -14.57
C THR A 49 -1.34 10.95 -13.05
N THR A 50 -2.38 10.68 -12.25
CA THR A 50 -2.30 10.74 -10.79
C THR A 50 -2.14 9.34 -10.18
N LEU A 51 -1.18 9.22 -9.25
CA LEU A 51 -0.92 8.02 -8.46
C LEU A 51 -1.19 8.32 -6.98
N THR A 52 -1.93 7.43 -6.33
CA THR A 52 -2.28 7.54 -4.91
C THR A 52 -2.40 6.16 -4.28
N GLY A 53 -2.51 6.07 -2.95
CA GLY A 53 -2.71 4.79 -2.27
C GLY A 53 -2.10 4.72 -0.88
N ALA A 54 -1.59 3.55 -0.51
CA ALA A 54 -0.91 3.31 0.75
C ALA A 54 0.41 2.56 0.52
N THR A 55 1.44 2.91 1.26
CA THR A 55 2.74 2.24 1.24
C THR A 55 3.17 1.96 2.67
N SER A 56 3.50 0.71 3.01
CA SER A 56 4.26 0.44 4.23
C SER A 56 5.73 0.57 3.89
N GLN A 57 6.54 1.22 4.70
CA GLN A 57 8.00 1.21 4.57
C GLN A 57 8.58 0.41 5.73
N PHE A 58 9.48 -0.51 5.42
CA PHE A 58 10.25 -1.25 6.40
C PHE A 58 11.70 -0.78 6.34
N SER A 59 12.17 -0.11 7.39
CA SER A 59 13.52 0.42 7.49
C SER A 59 14.34 -0.23 8.61
N ALA A 60 15.65 0.06 8.67
CA ALA A 60 16.53 -0.45 9.73
C ALA A 60 16.17 0.13 11.10
N THR A 61 15.58 1.32 11.06
CA THR A 61 15.27 2.14 12.23
C THR A 61 13.81 2.03 12.65
N GLY A 62 12.97 1.38 11.86
CA GLY A 62 11.55 1.19 12.15
C GLY A 62 10.69 0.93 10.92
N GLN A 63 9.41 0.62 11.13
CA GLN A 63 8.43 0.41 10.08
C GLN A 63 7.36 1.49 10.20
N ARG A 64 6.84 2.00 9.08
CA ARG A 64 5.79 3.04 9.09
C ARG A 64 4.85 2.90 7.91
N LEU A 65 3.59 3.25 8.08
CA LEU A 65 2.66 3.44 6.97
C LEU A 65 2.87 4.85 6.38
N ASN A 66 2.78 5.01 5.06
CA ASN A 66 2.88 6.28 4.35
C ASN A 66 1.89 6.32 3.17
N SER A 67 1.61 7.51 2.63
CA SER A 67 0.89 7.66 1.36
C SER A 67 1.87 7.85 0.21
N PRO A 68 1.63 7.30 -0.99
CA PRO A 68 2.19 7.82 -2.22
C PRO A 68 1.68 9.25 -2.41
N GLY A 69 2.59 10.20 -2.65
CA GLY A 69 2.25 11.60 -2.91
C GLY A 69 2.20 12.49 -1.65
N LEU A 70 2.30 13.79 -1.88
CA LEU A 70 2.47 14.87 -0.89
C LEU A 70 1.31 15.05 0.11
N ALA A 71 0.33 14.16 0.13
CA ALA A 71 -0.90 14.29 0.92
C ALA A 71 -0.72 14.01 2.42
N VAL A 72 0.41 13.43 2.82
CA VAL A 72 0.71 13.08 4.21
C VAL A 72 2.10 13.56 4.58
N THR A 73 2.28 14.01 5.83
CA THR A 73 3.57 14.45 6.35
C THR A 73 4.63 13.35 6.16
N PRO A 74 5.78 13.64 5.52
CA PRO A 74 6.82 12.64 5.22
C PRO A 74 7.50 12.03 6.46
N SER A 75 7.25 12.59 7.66
CA SER A 75 7.73 12.10 8.94
C SER A 75 6.58 11.56 9.80
N ARG A 76 6.03 10.42 9.42
CA ARG A 76 5.17 9.63 10.33
C ARG A 76 6.03 8.86 11.32
N PRO A 77 5.56 8.67 12.58
CA PRO A 77 6.25 7.84 13.54
C PRO A 77 6.32 6.40 13.06
N ASP A 78 7.31 5.67 13.55
CA ASP A 78 7.35 4.23 13.36
C ASP A 78 6.23 3.56 14.15
N ILE A 79 5.69 2.48 13.60
CA ILE A 79 4.76 1.59 14.29
C ILE A 79 5.47 0.95 15.50
N PRO A 80 4.69 0.46 16.50
CA PRO A 80 5.26 -0.19 17.66
C PRO A 80 6.24 -1.33 17.31
N ALA A 81 7.41 -1.32 17.96
CA ALA A 81 8.49 -2.27 17.68
C ALA A 81 8.10 -3.75 17.89
N ASN A 82 7.18 -4.02 18.82
CA ASN A 82 6.64 -5.37 19.02
C ASN A 82 5.85 -5.89 17.81
N LEU A 83 5.21 -5.02 17.03
CA LEU A 83 4.49 -5.40 15.80
C LEU A 83 5.44 -5.53 14.62
N SER A 84 6.39 -4.59 14.44
CA SER A 84 7.38 -4.69 13.36
C SER A 84 8.26 -5.93 13.50
N ASN A 85 8.67 -6.29 14.72
CA ASN A 85 9.46 -7.49 14.99
C ASN A 85 8.71 -8.79 14.64
N LYS A 86 7.37 -8.81 14.76
CA LYS A 86 6.54 -9.96 14.36
C LYS A 86 6.59 -10.18 12.85
N VAL A 87 6.56 -9.12 12.06
CA VAL A 87 6.63 -9.20 10.59
C VAL A 87 8.03 -9.66 10.13
N LEU A 88 9.07 -9.21 10.82
CA LEU A 88 10.47 -9.50 10.48
C LEU A 88 11.01 -10.81 11.08
N ALA A 89 10.19 -11.55 11.84
CA ALA A 89 10.62 -12.77 12.52
C ALA A 89 11.16 -13.81 11.52
N ALA A 90 12.38 -14.31 11.76
CA ALA A 90 13.09 -15.14 10.79
C ALA A 90 12.45 -16.52 10.56
N GLN A 91 11.84 -17.11 11.59
CA GLN A 91 11.27 -18.47 11.55
C GLN A 91 9.77 -18.47 11.29
N HIS A 92 9.05 -17.50 11.86
CA HIS A 92 7.58 -17.41 11.81
C HIS A 92 7.14 -15.95 11.61
N PRO A 93 7.39 -15.35 10.42
CA PRO A 93 6.95 -14.00 10.14
C PRO A 93 5.43 -13.92 10.16
N SER A 94 4.89 -12.94 10.88
CA SER A 94 3.46 -12.67 10.87
C SER A 94 3.03 -12.03 9.55
N PRO A 95 1.83 -12.37 9.03
CA PRO A 95 1.26 -11.65 7.91
C PRO A 95 1.02 -10.20 8.27
N PHE A 96 1.08 -9.33 7.26
CA PHE A 96 0.64 -7.95 7.40
C PHE A 96 -0.22 -7.54 6.21
N THR A 97 -1.20 -6.69 6.46
CA THR A 97 -2.20 -6.31 5.46
C THR A 97 -2.22 -4.81 5.30
N LEU A 98 -2.10 -4.37 4.06
CA LEU A 98 -2.40 -2.99 3.69
C LEU A 98 -3.87 -2.91 3.32
N VAL A 99 -4.57 -1.98 3.94
CA VAL A 99 -5.97 -1.68 3.62
C VAL A 99 -6.06 -0.24 3.16
N LEU A 100 -6.81 -0.04 2.07
CA LEU A 100 -7.17 1.26 1.59
C LEU A 100 -8.67 1.33 1.40
N ARG A 101 -9.34 2.08 2.29
CA ARG A 101 -10.73 2.48 2.11
C ARG A 101 -10.77 3.74 1.26
N VAL A 102 -11.63 3.74 0.26
CA VAL A 102 -11.83 4.87 -0.63
C VAL A 102 -13.30 5.26 -0.62
N GLU A 103 -13.55 6.54 -0.40
CA GLU A 103 -14.84 7.17 -0.59
C GLU A 103 -14.73 8.22 -1.70
N ARG A 104 -15.40 7.93 -2.81
CA ARG A 104 -15.58 8.82 -3.94
C ARG A 104 -16.69 9.80 -3.64
N GLY A 105 -16.61 10.98 -4.23
CA GLY A 105 -17.64 11.99 -4.09
C GLY A 105 -17.62 12.97 -5.25
N ALA A 106 -18.76 13.59 -5.53
CA ALA A 106 -18.87 14.57 -6.61
C ALA A 106 -17.97 15.80 -6.40
N THR A 107 -17.74 16.18 -5.14
CA THR A 107 -16.99 17.39 -4.76
C THR A 107 -15.69 17.09 -4.01
N SER A 108 -15.61 15.94 -3.33
CA SER A 108 -14.44 15.55 -2.55
C SER A 108 -14.33 14.04 -2.48
N SER A 109 -13.11 13.53 -2.59
CA SER A 109 -12.78 12.12 -2.36
C SER A 109 -11.84 12.00 -1.17
N THR A 110 -12.08 10.99 -0.33
CA THR A 110 -11.30 10.74 0.87
C THR A 110 -10.82 9.30 0.89
N GLY A 111 -9.61 9.11 1.37
CA GLY A 111 -9.00 7.82 1.55
C GLY A 111 -8.63 7.60 3.01
N HIS A 112 -8.73 6.37 3.46
CA HIS A 112 -8.24 5.96 4.77
C HIS A 112 -7.33 4.75 4.57
N ALA A 113 -6.06 4.92 4.91
CA ALA A 113 -5.04 3.89 4.82
C ALA A 113 -4.84 3.25 6.19
N MET A 114 -4.78 1.92 6.24
CA MET A 114 -4.50 1.17 7.46
C MET A 114 -3.44 0.10 7.20
N LEU A 115 -2.68 -0.21 8.24
CA LEU A 115 -1.72 -1.30 8.29
C LEU A 115 -2.11 -2.23 9.44
N PHE A 116 -2.32 -3.50 9.12
CA PHE A 116 -2.55 -4.55 10.11
C PHE A 116 -1.35 -5.49 10.18
N VAL A 117 -1.01 -5.96 11.39
CA VAL A 117 -0.07 -7.07 11.63
C VAL A 117 -0.86 -8.18 12.32
N GLY A 118 -1.15 -9.25 11.59
CA GLY A 118 -2.21 -10.18 11.99
C GLY A 118 -3.56 -9.46 12.09
N ASP A 119 -4.18 -9.51 13.26
CA ASP A 119 -5.47 -8.90 13.60
C ASP A 119 -5.35 -7.52 14.28
N ILE A 120 -4.13 -7.03 14.50
CA ILE A 120 -3.87 -5.77 15.21
C ILE A 120 -3.63 -4.64 14.21
N GLU A 121 -4.42 -3.57 14.30
CA GLU A 121 -4.15 -2.30 13.60
C GLU A 121 -2.86 -1.69 14.17
N ALA A 122 -1.83 -1.61 13.33
CA ALA A 122 -0.51 -1.12 13.70
C ALA A 122 -0.35 0.38 13.45
N ASP A 123 -1.02 0.91 12.41
CA ASP A 123 -1.03 2.32 12.06
C ASP A 123 -2.18 2.62 11.08
N SER A 124 -2.66 3.86 11.08
CA SER A 124 -3.69 4.33 10.14
C SER A 124 -3.63 5.84 9.92
N PHE A 125 -4.22 6.30 8.81
CA PHE A 125 -4.44 7.72 8.55
C PHE A 125 -5.47 8.01 7.48
N ASP A 126 -6.10 9.16 7.62
CA ASP A 126 -6.91 9.78 6.59
C ASP A 126 -6.06 10.62 5.62
N PHE A 127 -6.46 10.64 4.36
CA PHE A 127 -5.90 11.51 3.36
C PHE A 127 -6.97 11.97 2.36
N ALA A 128 -6.76 13.14 1.78
CA ALA A 128 -7.56 13.61 0.65
C ALA A 128 -6.85 13.26 -0.67
N PHE A 129 -7.64 12.93 -1.68
CA PHE A 129 -7.10 12.75 -3.03
C PHE A 129 -6.81 14.13 -3.63
N ASN A 130 -5.54 14.44 -3.82
CA ASN A 130 -5.11 15.70 -4.44
C ASN A 130 -4.92 15.49 -5.93
N PHE A 131 -5.82 16.06 -6.73
CA PHE A 131 -5.75 16.06 -8.19
C PHE A 131 -5.09 17.34 -8.65
N ALA A 132 -4.12 17.24 -9.57
CA ALA A 132 -3.42 18.41 -10.12
C ALA A 132 -4.36 19.44 -10.77
N SER A 133 -5.57 19.01 -11.19
CA SER A 133 -6.59 19.85 -11.82
C SER A 133 -7.79 20.18 -10.92
N GLY A 134 -7.74 19.90 -9.61
CA GLY A 134 -8.83 20.22 -8.67
C GLY A 134 -10.08 19.33 -8.80
N GLY A 135 -9.92 18.12 -9.35
CA GLY A 135 -11.00 17.13 -9.51
C GLY A 135 -11.30 16.30 -8.25
N SER A 136 -12.19 15.33 -8.41
CA SER A 136 -12.52 14.31 -7.41
C SER A 136 -12.64 12.94 -8.11
N LEU A 137 -12.38 11.84 -7.39
CA LEU A 137 -12.77 10.52 -7.86
C LEU A 137 -14.30 10.44 -7.79
N THR A 138 -14.93 10.13 -8.91
CA THR A 138 -16.36 9.86 -9.00
C THR A 138 -16.57 8.41 -9.45
N THR A 139 -17.81 7.91 -9.42
CA THR A 139 -18.17 6.64 -10.06
C THR A 139 -17.79 6.56 -11.53
N ALA A 140 -17.76 7.71 -12.24
CA ALA A 140 -17.33 7.77 -13.64
C ALA A 140 -15.79 7.68 -13.81
N THR A 141 -15.02 7.84 -12.74
CA THR A 141 -13.56 7.72 -12.82
C THR A 141 -13.14 6.26 -13.02
N VAL A 142 -12.59 5.99 -14.20
CA VAL A 142 -11.98 4.70 -14.53
C VAL A 142 -10.64 4.59 -13.80
N LEU A 143 -10.44 3.50 -13.06
CA LEU A 143 -9.14 3.17 -12.48
C LEU A 143 -8.32 2.43 -13.54
N GLU A 144 -7.28 3.10 -14.04
CA GLU A 144 -6.39 2.58 -15.09
C GLU A 144 -5.51 1.46 -14.56
N HIS A 145 -5.03 1.61 -13.32
CA HIS A 145 -4.25 0.59 -12.62
C HIS A 145 -4.63 0.49 -11.15
N ILE A 146 -4.92 -0.72 -10.69
CA ILE A 146 -4.81 -1.09 -9.27
C ILE A 146 -3.61 -2.00 -9.15
N ARG A 147 -2.59 -1.58 -8.39
CA ARG A 147 -1.35 -2.34 -8.22
C ARG A 147 -1.16 -2.66 -6.75
N ILE A 148 -0.86 -3.92 -6.46
CA ILE A 148 -0.39 -4.33 -5.14
C ILE A 148 0.91 -5.11 -5.29
N GLY A 149 1.94 -4.72 -4.54
CA GLY A 149 3.28 -5.30 -4.70
C GLY A 149 4.33 -4.48 -3.95
N ILE A 150 5.53 -4.36 -4.52
CA ILE A 150 6.63 -3.56 -3.95
C ILE A 150 7.03 -2.45 -4.92
N GLY A 151 7.22 -1.25 -4.37
CA GLY A 151 7.92 -0.16 -5.04
C GLY A 151 9.35 0.00 -4.52
N THR A 152 10.29 0.28 -5.41
CA THR A 152 11.62 0.80 -5.06
C THR A 152 11.63 2.29 -5.37
N THR A 153 11.98 3.13 -4.40
CA THR A 153 12.25 4.55 -4.66
C THR A 153 13.47 4.66 -5.59
N ALA A 154 13.34 5.53 -6.58
CA ALA A 154 14.26 5.76 -7.69
C ALA A 154 15.73 6.01 -7.26
N ASN A 155 16.64 5.76 -8.21
CA ASN A 155 18.08 6.13 -8.26
C ASN A 155 19.12 5.01 -8.07
N GLY A 156 18.96 3.90 -8.80
CA GLY A 156 20.10 3.04 -9.14
C GLY A 156 20.69 2.27 -7.97
N ILE A 157 20.02 1.19 -7.57
CA ILE A 157 20.45 -0.21 -7.70
C ILE A 157 19.15 -1.04 -7.57
N ASN A 158 18.93 -1.99 -8.48
CA ASN A 158 17.72 -2.81 -8.50
C ASN A 158 17.77 -3.88 -7.40
N TYR A 159 17.19 -3.64 -6.23
CA TYR A 159 16.94 -4.69 -5.23
C TYR A 159 15.43 -4.88 -5.08
N ARG A 160 14.93 -6.12 -5.14
CA ARG A 160 13.51 -6.42 -4.90
C ARG A 160 13.37 -7.07 -3.54
N ALA A 161 12.48 -6.56 -2.69
CA ALA A 161 11.87 -7.47 -1.74
C ALA A 161 11.10 -8.52 -2.57
N SER A 162 11.09 -9.77 -2.13
CA SER A 162 10.06 -10.73 -2.53
C SER A 162 9.08 -10.76 -1.36
N VAL A 163 8.11 -9.84 -1.33
CA VAL A 163 6.86 -10.16 -0.62
C VAL A 163 5.93 -10.85 -1.60
N TYR A 164 5.30 -11.90 -1.11
CA TYR A 164 4.21 -12.55 -1.80
C TYR A 164 2.94 -11.87 -1.34
N VAL A 165 2.23 -11.22 -2.28
CA VAL A 165 0.80 -10.96 -2.09
C VAL A 165 0.14 -12.34 -2.02
N THR A 166 -0.36 -12.70 -0.85
CA THR A 166 -1.07 -13.97 -0.63
C THR A 166 -2.54 -13.83 -0.93
N GLU A 167 -3.07 -12.62 -0.72
CA GLU A 167 -4.47 -12.31 -0.88
C GLU A 167 -4.61 -10.86 -1.32
N PHE A 168 -5.52 -10.65 -2.26
CA PHE A 168 -5.92 -9.33 -2.72
C PHE A 168 -7.43 -9.36 -2.93
N GLU A 169 -8.14 -8.48 -2.25
CA GLU A 169 -9.59 -8.43 -2.30
C GLU A 169 -10.07 -7.01 -2.54
N ILE A 170 -11.23 -6.92 -3.18
CA ILE A 170 -11.97 -5.68 -3.37
C ILE A 170 -13.34 -5.88 -2.74
N TRP A 171 -13.59 -5.15 -1.67
CA TRP A 171 -14.87 -5.13 -0.98
C TRP A 171 -15.63 -3.88 -1.37
N ALA A 172 -16.93 -4.02 -1.61
CA ALA A 172 -17.82 -2.90 -1.84
C ALA A 172 -19.13 -3.12 -1.08
N PRO A 173 -19.82 -2.05 -0.65
CA PRO A 173 -21.17 -2.16 -0.14
C PRO A 173 -22.04 -2.88 -1.18
N ASN A 174 -22.94 -3.73 -0.69
CA ASN A 174 -23.91 -4.39 -1.56
C ASN A 174 -24.79 -3.31 -2.19
N PRO A 175 -24.86 -3.19 -3.53
CA PRO A 175 -25.65 -2.16 -4.18
C PRO A 175 -27.16 -2.25 -3.89
N ASN A 176 -27.62 -3.37 -3.30
CA ASN A 176 -29.02 -3.64 -2.99
C ASN A 176 -29.37 -3.52 -1.50
N HIS A 177 -28.45 -3.06 -0.64
CA HIS A 177 -28.69 -2.91 0.81
C HIS A 177 -28.17 -1.59 1.36
#